data_AF-A0A2M8SCG7-F1
#
_entry.id   AF-A0A2M8SCG7-F1
#
_cell.length_a   1.000
_cell.length_b   1.000
_cell.length_c   1.000
_cell.angle_alpha   90.00
_cell.angle_beta   90.00
_cell.angle_gamma   90.00
#
_symmetry.space_group_name_H-M   'P 1'
#
loop_
_entity.id
_entity.type
_entity.pdbx_description
1 polymer ?
#
loop_
_entity_poly.entity_id
_entity_poly.type
_entity_poly.pdbx_seq_one_letter_code
_entity_poly.pdbx_strand_id
1 'polypeptide(L)'
;MLRNFFRRYVALPQDHGSWVLMLGPLLIGLFAGDRFTFPALYLVIATLAAFLLRQPVTLAVKAYSGRRSRDDLPAARFWIVIYGLVVLAALSCLIVNGFVYILYLSVPGLIVFAWHLYLVTRRSERRQPGVEIVASGALALAAPAGFWIGKGTYDPLGWELWLLVWMQSAASIVHVYLRLEQREQAEVPSRREQWRMAGRALLYTSFNLAAVSTISILNILPRFLFVPYLLQWAETFWGATHPALGVKPTSIGLRQLIVSTLFTILFIITWRS
;
A
#
# COMPACT_ATOMS: atom_id res chain seq x y z
N MET A 1 1.46 -32.51 -16.90
CA MET A 1 2.54 -32.05 -15.99
C MET A 1 2.60 -30.52 -15.87
N LEU A 2 2.60 -29.75 -16.96
CA LEU A 2 2.65 -28.26 -16.93
C LEU A 2 1.47 -27.56 -16.21
N ARG A 3 0.24 -28.12 -16.27
CA ARG A 3 -0.94 -27.57 -15.57
C ARG A 3 -0.75 -27.41 -14.05
N ASN A 4 0.19 -28.15 -13.43
CA ASN A 4 0.45 -28.04 -12.00
C ASN A 4 1.23 -26.78 -11.60
N PHE A 5 1.97 -26.14 -12.52
CA PHE A 5 2.78 -24.96 -12.23
C PHE A 5 2.03 -23.64 -12.46
N PHE A 6 1.09 -23.60 -13.39
CA PHE A 6 0.34 -22.39 -13.77
C PHE A 6 -0.96 -22.19 -12.96
N ARG A 7 -0.89 -22.39 -11.64
CA ARG A 7 -2.03 -22.15 -10.76
C ARG A 7 -2.21 -20.65 -10.52
N ARG A 8 -3.25 -20.04 -11.10
CA ARG A 8 -3.51 -18.58 -11.05
C ARG A 8 -3.51 -18.02 -9.62
N TYR A 9 -4.07 -18.76 -8.66
CA TYR A 9 -4.13 -18.33 -7.26
C TYR A 9 -2.76 -18.36 -6.54
N VAL A 10 -1.77 -19.06 -7.12
CA VAL A 10 -0.38 -19.09 -6.65
C VAL A 10 0.40 -17.92 -7.24
N ALA A 11 0.18 -17.62 -8.52
CA ALA A 11 0.87 -16.56 -9.24
C ALA A 11 0.38 -15.16 -8.86
N LEU A 12 -0.93 -14.99 -8.67
CA LEU A 12 -1.55 -13.68 -8.48
C LEU A 12 -2.12 -13.51 -7.07
N PRO A 13 -1.81 -12.38 -6.38
CA PRO A 13 -2.48 -11.99 -5.15
C PRO A 13 -3.99 -11.89 -5.35
N GLN A 14 -4.75 -12.37 -4.36
CA GLN A 14 -6.21 -12.29 -4.37
C GLN A 14 -6.73 -11.00 -3.72
N ASP A 15 -5.87 -10.27 -3.00
CA ASP A 15 -6.24 -9.08 -2.25
C ASP A 15 -6.29 -7.85 -3.16
N HIS A 16 -7.49 -7.54 -3.68
CA HIS A 16 -7.70 -6.42 -4.61
C HIS A 16 -7.26 -5.06 -4.03
N GLY A 17 -7.44 -4.83 -2.73
CA GLY A 17 -7.05 -3.57 -2.07
C GLY A 17 -5.54 -3.31 -2.07
N SER A 18 -4.72 -4.36 -2.01
CA SER A 18 -3.26 -4.24 -1.93
C SER A 18 -2.62 -3.69 -3.22
N TRP A 19 -3.30 -3.82 -4.37
CA TRP A 19 -2.84 -3.27 -5.64
C TRP A 19 -2.78 -1.75 -5.61
N VAL A 20 -3.80 -1.09 -5.06
CA VAL A 20 -3.86 0.38 -5.02
C VAL A 20 -2.95 0.96 -3.96
N LEU A 21 -2.75 0.24 -2.85
CA LEU A 21 -1.75 0.58 -1.84
C LEU A 21 -0.30 0.48 -2.36
N MET A 22 -0.08 -0.12 -3.53
CA MET A 22 1.22 -0.16 -4.22
C MET A 22 1.26 0.81 -5.40
N LEU A 23 0.25 0.78 -6.27
CA LEU A 23 0.18 1.61 -7.48
C LEU A 23 0.04 3.10 -7.17
N GLY A 24 -0.77 3.47 -6.17
CA GLY A 24 -0.93 4.87 -5.76
C GLY A 24 0.40 5.53 -5.40
N PRO A 25 1.16 4.99 -4.41
CA PRO A 25 2.49 5.49 -4.08
C PRO A 25 3.45 5.51 -5.26
N LEU A 26 3.49 4.46 -6.08
CA LEU A 26 4.36 4.39 -7.26
C LEU A 26 4.08 5.54 -8.24
N LEU A 27 2.80 5.78 -8.55
CA LEU A 27 2.38 6.87 -9.42
C LEU A 27 2.74 8.23 -8.80
N ILE A 28 2.40 8.45 -7.53
CA ILE A 28 2.76 9.69 -6.82
C ILE A 28 4.26 9.96 -6.94
N GLY A 29 5.10 8.95 -6.66
CA GLY A 29 6.55 9.04 -6.77
C GLY A 29 7.03 9.43 -8.17
N LEU A 30 6.59 8.69 -9.19
CA LEU A 30 6.99 8.93 -10.58
C LEU A 30 6.61 10.34 -11.07
N PHE A 31 5.41 10.83 -10.73
CA PHE A 31 4.97 12.16 -11.13
C PHE A 31 5.62 13.28 -10.33
N ALA A 32 5.91 13.05 -9.05
CA ALA A 32 6.63 13.99 -8.17
C ALA A 32 8.11 14.14 -8.56
N GLY A 33 8.68 13.13 -9.21
CA GLY A 33 10.05 13.16 -9.73
C GLY A 33 10.24 13.98 -11.02
N ASP A 34 9.17 14.55 -11.58
CA ASP A 34 9.12 15.43 -12.76
C ASP A 34 9.54 14.84 -14.12
N ARG A 35 10.38 13.79 -14.17
CA ARG A 35 10.86 13.20 -15.43
C ARG A 35 10.48 11.73 -15.55
N PHE A 36 9.90 11.37 -16.70
CA PHE A 36 9.70 9.98 -17.09
C PHE A 36 10.87 9.54 -17.96
N THR A 37 11.75 8.72 -17.39
CA THR A 37 12.94 8.20 -18.06
C THR A 37 12.79 6.69 -18.28
N PHE A 38 13.60 6.11 -19.17
CA PHE A 38 13.57 4.67 -19.44
C PHE A 38 13.79 3.80 -18.17
N PRO A 39 14.65 4.18 -17.20
CA PRO A 39 14.75 3.51 -15.90
C PRO A 39 13.44 3.38 -15.10
N ALA A 40 12.46 4.27 -15.31
CA ALA A 40 11.15 4.15 -14.67
C ALA A 40 10.43 2.84 -15.05
N LEU A 41 10.65 2.32 -16.27
CA LEU A 41 10.09 1.03 -16.69
C LEU A 41 10.68 -0.12 -15.86
N TYR A 42 11.98 -0.11 -15.60
CA TYR A 42 12.63 -1.11 -14.75
C TYR A 42 12.09 -1.04 -13.32
N LEU A 43 11.84 0.16 -12.79
CA LEU A 43 11.21 0.31 -11.48
C LEU A 43 9.80 -0.30 -11.44
N VAL A 44 8.98 -0.01 -12.44
CA VAL A 44 7.61 -0.55 -12.52
C VAL A 44 7.65 -2.08 -12.57
N ILE A 45 8.55 -2.66 -13.38
CA ILE A 45 8.75 -4.10 -13.46
C ILE A 45 9.23 -4.67 -12.12
N ALA A 46 10.22 -4.07 -11.48
CA ALA A 46 10.75 -4.52 -10.20
C ALA A 46 9.68 -4.47 -9.10
N THR A 47 8.92 -3.38 -9.03
CA THR A 47 7.86 -3.17 -8.03
C THR A 47 6.72 -4.19 -8.21
N LEU A 48 6.26 -4.38 -9.45
CA LEU A 48 5.23 -5.38 -9.77
C LEU A 48 5.71 -6.79 -9.47
N ALA A 49 6.92 -7.16 -9.89
CA ALA A 49 7.46 -8.49 -9.66
C ALA A 49 7.68 -8.77 -8.17
N ALA A 50 8.17 -7.80 -7.40
CA ALA A 50 8.32 -7.91 -5.94
C ALA A 50 6.96 -8.04 -5.24
N PHE A 51 5.95 -7.28 -5.67
CA PHE A 51 4.58 -7.38 -5.16
C PHE A 51 3.95 -8.74 -5.46
N LEU A 52 4.13 -9.26 -6.68
CA LEU A 52 3.64 -10.58 -7.07
C LEU A 52 4.36 -11.70 -6.33
N LEU A 53 5.68 -11.59 -6.11
CA LEU A 53 6.52 -12.55 -5.38
C LEU A 53 6.01 -12.85 -3.97
N ARG A 54 5.38 -11.88 -3.30
CA ARG A 54 4.78 -12.06 -1.96
C ARG A 54 3.83 -13.25 -1.90
N GLN A 55 3.00 -13.46 -2.92
CA GLN A 55 1.97 -14.51 -2.92
C GLN A 55 2.57 -15.93 -2.89
N PRO A 56 3.42 -16.33 -3.85
CA PRO A 56 4.00 -17.67 -3.84
C PRO A 56 4.96 -17.89 -2.66
N VAL A 57 5.70 -16.86 -2.20
CA VAL A 57 6.52 -16.96 -0.97
C VAL A 57 5.65 -17.24 0.26
N THR A 58 4.56 -16.50 0.43
CA THR A 58 3.61 -16.70 1.54
C THR A 58 3.00 -18.10 1.52
N LEU A 59 2.63 -18.60 0.33
CA LEU A 59 2.12 -19.96 0.16
C LEU A 59 3.15 -21.03 0.50
N ALA A 60 4.40 -20.84 0.05
CA ALA A 60 5.51 -21.71 0.41
C ALA A 60 5.72 -21.77 1.93
N VAL A 61 5.77 -20.61 2.61
CA VAL A 61 5.90 -20.55 4.08
C VAL A 61 4.73 -21.24 4.79
N LYS A 62 3.50 -21.09 4.29
CA LYS A 62 2.33 -21.82 4.81
C LYS A 62 2.47 -23.33 4.64
N ALA A 63 2.95 -23.80 3.50
CA ALA A 63 3.16 -25.23 3.27
C ALA A 63 4.30 -25.81 4.12
N TYR A 64 5.42 -25.08 4.28
CA TYR A 64 6.53 -25.52 5.12
C TYR A 64 6.18 -25.54 6.61
N SER A 65 5.38 -24.60 7.08
CA SER A 65 4.87 -24.55 8.47
C SER A 65 3.72 -25.54 8.75
N GLY A 66 3.38 -26.43 7.79
CA GLY A 66 2.28 -27.40 7.95
C GLY A 66 0.89 -26.77 7.96
N ARG A 67 0.76 -25.48 7.60
CA ARG A 67 -0.51 -24.75 7.55
C ARG A 67 -1.29 -24.97 6.24
N ARG A 68 -0.69 -25.61 5.24
CA ARG A 68 -1.29 -25.87 3.93
C ARG A 68 -0.67 -27.14 3.32
N SER A 69 -1.40 -27.79 2.40
CA SER A 69 -0.87 -28.93 1.65
C SER A 69 0.43 -28.57 0.92
N ARG A 70 1.34 -29.54 0.83
CA ARG A 70 2.60 -29.44 0.10
C ARG A 70 2.41 -29.55 -1.42
N ASP A 71 1.22 -29.87 -1.90
CA ASP A 71 0.90 -29.96 -3.34
C ASP A 71 1.08 -28.63 -4.09
N ASP A 72 0.97 -27.50 -3.38
CA ASP A 72 1.18 -26.17 -3.94
C ASP A 72 2.66 -25.76 -4.02
N LEU A 73 3.59 -26.52 -3.41
CA LEU A 73 5.01 -26.15 -3.34
C LEU A 73 5.72 -26.10 -4.70
N PRO A 74 5.51 -27.04 -5.64
CA PRO A 74 6.17 -26.95 -6.94
C PRO A 74 5.78 -25.68 -7.70
N ALA A 75 4.48 -25.33 -7.70
CA ALA A 75 3.99 -24.09 -8.30
C ALA A 75 4.54 -22.85 -7.60
N ALA A 76 4.54 -22.84 -6.25
CA ALA A 76 5.07 -21.73 -5.47
C ALA A 76 6.55 -21.51 -5.76
N ARG A 77 7.38 -22.55 -5.73
CA ARG A 77 8.82 -22.47 -6.04
C ARG A 77 9.07 -21.97 -7.46
N PHE A 78 8.31 -22.47 -8.43
CA PHE A 78 8.41 -22.02 -9.82
C PHE A 78 8.19 -20.50 -9.92
N TRP A 79 7.09 -19.97 -9.38
CA TRP A 79 6.81 -18.53 -9.42
C TRP A 79 7.75 -17.70 -8.56
N ILE A 80 8.28 -18.25 -7.45
CA ILE A 80 9.34 -17.60 -6.66
C ILE A 80 10.58 -17.38 -7.53
N VAL A 81 11.02 -18.40 -8.26
CA VAL A 81 12.19 -18.30 -9.14
C VAL A 81 11.93 -17.30 -10.26
N ILE A 82 10.78 -17.39 -10.95
CA ILE A 82 10.45 -16.48 -12.05
C ILE A 82 10.39 -15.02 -11.58
N TYR A 83 9.60 -14.71 -10.55
CA TYR A 83 9.50 -13.34 -10.07
C TYR A 83 10.81 -12.87 -9.43
N GLY A 84 11.54 -13.73 -8.75
CA GLY A 84 12.87 -13.43 -8.20
C GLY A 84 13.88 -13.04 -9.29
N LEU A 85 13.95 -13.80 -10.39
CA LEU A 85 14.82 -13.48 -11.53
C LEU A 85 14.42 -12.16 -12.20
N VAL A 86 13.12 -11.89 -12.34
CA VAL A 86 12.63 -10.61 -12.90
C VAL A 86 13.00 -9.44 -12.01
N VAL A 87 12.84 -9.56 -10.69
CA VAL A 87 13.28 -8.54 -9.72
C VAL A 87 14.79 -8.31 -9.84
N LEU A 88 15.60 -9.37 -9.82
CA LEU A 88 17.06 -9.27 -9.91
C LEU A 88 17.51 -8.61 -11.23
N ALA A 89 16.92 -8.99 -12.36
CA ALA A 89 17.24 -8.40 -13.65
C ALA A 89 16.86 -6.90 -13.69
N ALA A 90 15.66 -6.54 -13.25
CA ALA A 90 15.21 -5.16 -13.23
C ALA A 90 16.05 -4.28 -12.29
N LEU A 91 16.39 -4.78 -11.09
CA LEU A 91 17.29 -4.08 -10.17
C LEU A 91 18.71 -3.95 -10.74
N SER A 92 19.22 -4.97 -11.41
CA SER A 92 20.53 -4.91 -12.08
C SER A 92 20.55 -3.82 -13.16
N CYS A 93 19.48 -3.73 -13.97
CA CYS A 93 19.34 -2.64 -14.93
C CYS A 93 19.32 -1.28 -14.25
N LEU A 94 18.59 -1.11 -13.14
CA LEU A 94 18.59 0.16 -12.37
C LEU A 94 19.99 0.51 -11.85
N ILE A 95 20.72 -0.46 -11.29
CA ILE A 95 22.07 -0.26 -10.76
C ILE A 95 23.03 0.16 -11.87
N VAL A 96 23.01 -0.53 -13.02
CA VAL A 96 23.85 -0.20 -14.19
C VAL A 96 23.52 1.18 -14.75
N ASN A 97 22.27 1.64 -14.62
CA ASN A 97 21.85 3.00 -15.01
C ASN A 97 22.15 4.06 -13.93
N GLY A 98 22.88 3.74 -12.86
CA GLY A 98 23.32 4.69 -11.83
C GLY A 98 22.37 4.85 -10.63
N PHE A 99 21.27 4.08 -10.57
CA PHE A 99 20.24 4.21 -9.53
C PHE A 99 20.51 3.34 -8.29
N VAL A 100 21.76 3.12 -7.89
CA VAL A 100 22.12 2.20 -6.79
C VAL A 100 21.46 2.55 -5.45
N TYR A 101 21.15 3.83 -5.22
CA TYR A 101 20.50 4.33 -4.00
C TYR A 101 19.09 3.76 -3.76
N ILE A 102 18.43 3.20 -4.79
CA ILE A 102 17.15 2.49 -4.61
C ILE A 102 17.27 1.29 -3.64
N LEU A 103 18.48 0.74 -3.48
CA LEU A 103 18.73 -0.36 -2.55
C LEU A 103 18.54 0.06 -1.08
N TYR A 104 18.60 1.35 -0.74
CA TYR A 104 18.27 1.83 0.59
C TYR A 104 16.83 1.49 1.00
N LEU A 105 15.91 1.48 0.04
CA LEU A 105 14.50 1.14 0.26
C LEU A 105 14.30 -0.37 0.47
N SER A 106 15.22 -1.20 -0.03
CA SER A 106 15.14 -2.65 0.15
C SER A 106 15.31 -3.05 1.61
N VAL A 107 16.08 -2.29 2.40
CA VAL A 107 16.34 -2.59 3.82
C VAL A 107 15.04 -2.59 4.64
N PRO A 108 14.28 -1.49 4.76
CA PRO A 108 13.02 -1.49 5.49
C PRO A 108 11.98 -2.43 4.86
N GLY A 109 11.93 -2.52 3.52
CA GLY A 109 11.02 -3.42 2.82
C GLY A 109 11.25 -4.90 3.18
N LEU A 110 12.50 -5.35 3.19
CA LEU A 110 12.88 -6.72 3.55
C LEU A 110 12.65 -7.02 5.03
N ILE A 111 12.91 -6.05 5.92
CA ILE A 111 12.63 -6.21 7.37
C ILE A 111 11.13 -6.44 7.58
N VAL A 112 10.27 -5.57 7.02
CA VAL A 112 8.82 -5.71 7.14
C VAL A 112 8.34 -7.01 6.49
N PHE A 113 8.88 -7.38 5.33
CA PHE A 113 8.51 -8.62 4.66
C PHE A 113 8.92 -9.86 5.45
N ALA A 114 10.13 -9.90 6.02
CA ALA A 114 10.58 -10.98 6.89
C ALA A 114 9.70 -11.11 8.14
N TRP A 115 9.37 -9.99 8.78
CA TRP A 115 8.44 -9.97 9.90
C TRP A 115 7.03 -10.47 9.49
N HIS A 116 6.54 -10.07 8.32
CA HIS A 116 5.28 -10.59 7.78
C HIS A 116 5.33 -12.12 7.59
N LEU A 117 6.40 -12.67 7.01
CA LEU A 117 6.57 -14.12 6.86
C LEU A 117 6.64 -14.83 8.21
N TYR A 118 7.26 -14.22 9.22
CA TYR A 118 7.22 -14.73 10.58
C TYR A 118 5.78 -14.82 11.12
N LEU A 119 4.96 -13.78 10.96
CA LEU A 119 3.54 -13.80 11.35
C LEU A 119 2.75 -14.87 10.56
N VAL A 120 3.10 -15.10 9.30
CA VAL A 120 2.55 -16.17 8.46
C VAL A 120 2.94 -17.56 9.01
N THR A 121 4.04 -17.74 9.74
CA THR A 121 4.26 -19.03 10.43
C THR A 121 3.32 -19.21 11.64
N ARG A 122 2.92 -18.10 12.28
CA ARG A 122 2.17 -18.07 13.55
C ARG A 122 0.64 -18.00 13.43
N ARG A 123 0.08 -17.86 12.22
CA ARG A 123 -1.36 -17.61 11.99
C ARG A 123 -1.86 -16.23 12.42
N SER A 124 -0.94 -15.28 12.55
CA SER A 124 -1.22 -13.93 13.04
C SER A 124 -1.21 -12.88 11.92
N GLU A 125 -1.28 -13.30 10.65
CA GLU A 125 -1.11 -12.37 9.53
C GLU A 125 -2.41 -11.70 9.03
N ARG A 126 -3.59 -12.12 9.53
CA ARG A 126 -4.89 -11.72 8.98
C ARG A 126 -5.73 -10.95 10.00
N ARG A 127 -6.57 -10.02 9.51
CA ARG A 127 -7.55 -9.25 10.29
C ARG A 127 -6.89 -8.47 11.44
N GLN A 128 -5.66 -8.02 11.23
CA GLN A 128 -4.91 -7.23 12.20
C GLN A 128 -4.60 -5.86 11.58
N PRO A 129 -5.32 -4.79 11.97
CA PRO A 129 -5.14 -3.49 11.34
C PRO A 129 -3.70 -2.97 11.51
N GLY A 130 -3.05 -3.26 12.64
CA GLY A 130 -1.64 -2.88 12.85
C GLY A 130 -0.68 -3.54 11.86
N VAL A 131 -0.87 -4.82 11.55
CA VAL A 131 -0.03 -5.55 10.57
C VAL A 131 -0.25 -4.99 9.18
N GLU A 132 -1.49 -4.69 8.80
CA GLU A 132 -1.81 -4.11 7.50
C GLU A 132 -1.27 -2.69 7.34
N ILE A 133 -1.29 -1.87 8.40
CA ILE A 133 -0.69 -0.53 8.42
C ILE A 133 0.82 -0.61 8.19
N VAL A 134 1.53 -1.51 8.88
CA VAL A 134 2.99 -1.65 8.68
C VAL A 134 3.30 -2.20 7.29
N ALA A 135 2.53 -3.18 6.81
CA ALA A 135 2.69 -3.73 5.47
C ALA A 135 2.45 -2.70 4.36
N SER A 136 1.46 -1.80 4.53
CA SER A 136 1.24 -0.71 3.57
C SER A 136 2.37 0.32 3.57
N GLY A 137 3.07 0.49 4.69
CA GLY A 137 4.30 1.28 4.74
C GLY A 137 5.41 0.73 3.86
N ALA A 138 5.56 -0.59 3.80
CA ALA A 138 6.51 -1.23 2.87
C ALA A 138 6.08 -1.07 1.40
N LEU A 139 4.78 -1.14 1.10
CA LEU A 139 4.27 -0.87 -0.26
C LEU A 139 4.45 0.61 -0.65
N ALA A 140 4.30 1.53 0.31
CA ALA A 140 4.48 2.96 0.11
C ALA A 140 5.93 3.35 -0.25
N LEU A 141 6.92 2.48 -0.02
CA LEU A 141 8.31 2.68 -0.47
C LEU A 141 8.43 2.80 -2.00
N ALA A 142 7.39 2.42 -2.75
CA ALA A 142 7.34 2.70 -4.18
C ALA A 142 7.33 4.21 -4.50
N ALA A 143 6.85 5.06 -3.58
CA ALA A 143 6.86 6.52 -3.76
C ALA A 143 8.28 7.12 -3.79
N PRO A 144 9.15 6.95 -2.77
CA PRO A 144 10.54 7.42 -2.87
C PRO A 144 11.28 6.79 -4.05
N ALA A 145 11.03 5.53 -4.37
CA ALA A 145 11.67 4.88 -5.51
C ALA A 145 11.34 5.58 -6.83
N GLY A 146 10.06 5.87 -7.07
CA GLY A 146 9.61 6.63 -8.25
C GLY A 146 10.17 8.06 -8.26
N PHE A 147 10.16 8.71 -7.09
CA PHE A 147 10.64 10.08 -6.94
C PHE A 147 12.13 10.21 -7.27
N TRP A 148 12.99 9.36 -6.68
CA TRP A 148 14.43 9.41 -6.93
C TRP A 148 14.80 9.00 -8.36
N ILE A 149 14.03 8.11 -8.98
CA ILE A 149 14.25 7.76 -10.40
C ILE A 149 13.87 8.93 -11.31
N GLY A 150 12.75 9.60 -11.05
CA GLY A 150 12.36 10.78 -11.82
C GLY A 150 13.35 11.94 -11.64
N LYS A 151 13.81 12.18 -10.40
CA LYS A 151 14.84 13.21 -10.13
C LYS A 151 16.21 12.86 -10.71
N GLY A 152 16.53 11.58 -10.89
CA GLY A 152 17.85 11.13 -11.36
C GLY A 152 18.93 11.13 -10.28
N THR A 153 18.58 11.39 -9.02
CA THR A 153 19.48 11.37 -7.87
C THR A 153 18.73 10.96 -6.61
N TYR A 154 19.47 10.53 -5.59
CA TYR A 154 18.95 10.46 -4.23
C TYR A 154 18.60 11.87 -3.72
N ASP A 155 17.46 11.98 -3.04
CA ASP A 155 16.98 13.21 -2.41
C ASP A 155 16.21 12.85 -1.12
N PRO A 156 16.59 13.41 0.05
CA PRO A 156 15.90 13.16 1.32
C PRO A 156 14.38 13.37 1.29
N LEU A 157 13.86 14.25 0.42
CA LEU A 157 12.43 14.51 0.27
C LEU A 157 11.63 13.25 -0.10
N GLY A 158 12.27 12.24 -0.70
CA GLY A 158 11.63 10.95 -0.95
C GLY A 158 11.12 10.27 0.32
N TRP A 159 11.80 10.43 1.46
CA TRP A 159 11.35 9.86 2.73
C TRP A 159 10.16 10.61 3.33
N GLU A 160 10.09 11.92 3.12
CA GLU A 160 8.90 12.70 3.47
C GLU A 160 7.71 12.29 2.61
N LEU A 161 7.94 12.10 1.30
CA LEU A 161 6.94 11.60 0.37
C LEU A 161 6.43 10.20 0.78
N TRP A 162 7.34 9.32 1.19
CA TRP A 162 6.99 8.02 1.77
C TRP A 162 6.07 8.17 2.98
N LEU A 163 6.43 9.04 3.93
CA LEU A 163 5.64 9.26 5.14
C LEU A 163 4.24 9.78 4.80
N LEU A 164 4.14 10.76 3.91
CA LEU A 164 2.88 11.36 3.47
C LEU A 164 1.94 10.29 2.86
N VAL A 165 2.44 9.48 1.94
CA VAL A 165 1.62 8.45 1.30
C VAL A 165 1.31 7.29 2.26
N TRP A 166 2.23 6.96 3.16
CA TRP A 166 1.99 5.96 4.20
C TRP A 166 0.91 6.41 5.19
N MET A 167 0.92 7.68 5.60
CA MET A 167 -0.11 8.29 6.45
C MET A 167 -1.50 8.13 5.82
N GLN A 168 -1.64 8.38 4.52
CA GLN A 168 -2.89 8.15 3.81
C GLN A 168 -3.29 6.67 3.81
N SER A 169 -2.35 5.77 3.50
CA SER A 169 -2.62 4.32 3.47
C SER A 169 -3.05 3.81 4.84
N ALA A 170 -2.42 4.27 5.92
CA ALA A 170 -2.78 3.93 7.28
C ALA A 170 -4.20 4.40 7.64
N ALA A 171 -4.53 5.65 7.33
CA ALA A 171 -5.87 6.20 7.57
C ALA A 171 -6.96 5.46 6.77
N SER A 172 -6.66 5.12 5.51
CA SER A 172 -7.53 4.32 4.63
C SER A 172 -7.82 2.94 5.22
N ILE A 173 -6.81 2.25 5.73
CA ILE A 173 -6.97 0.93 6.37
C ILE A 173 -7.87 1.07 7.60
N VAL A 174 -7.58 2.01 8.50
CA VAL A 174 -8.40 2.21 9.71
C VAL A 174 -9.85 2.56 9.34
N HIS A 175 -10.07 3.35 8.29
CA HIS A 175 -11.41 3.65 7.78
C HIS A 175 -12.12 2.39 7.27
N VAL A 176 -11.46 1.54 6.48
CA VAL A 176 -12.07 0.28 6.00
C VAL A 176 -12.45 -0.62 7.18
N TYR A 177 -11.62 -0.72 8.21
CA TYR A 177 -11.94 -1.49 9.41
C TYR A 177 -13.17 -0.94 10.14
N LEU A 178 -13.31 0.40 10.25
CA LEU A 178 -14.54 1.02 10.75
C LEU A 178 -15.76 0.58 9.94
N ARG A 179 -15.68 0.60 8.61
CA ARG A 179 -16.81 0.19 7.74
C ARG A 179 -17.13 -1.30 7.89
N LEU A 180 -16.11 -2.15 8.03
CA LEU A 180 -16.30 -3.59 8.25
C LEU A 180 -16.96 -3.87 9.61
N GLU A 181 -16.58 -3.13 10.66
CA GLU A 181 -17.20 -3.25 11.99
C GLU A 181 -18.65 -2.76 12.00
N GLN A 182 -18.93 -1.62 11.36
CA GLN A 182 -20.29 -1.08 11.22
C GLN A 182 -21.22 -2.03 10.45
N ARG A 183 -20.68 -2.76 9.46
CA ARG A 183 -21.43 -3.73 8.67
C ARG A 183 -21.97 -4.88 9.50
N GLU A 184 -21.24 -5.31 10.52
CA GLU A 184 -21.59 -6.44 11.37
C GLU A 184 -22.67 -6.08 12.42
N GLN A 185 -23.02 -4.80 12.54
CA GLN A 185 -24.09 -4.35 13.43
C GLN A 185 -25.46 -4.77 12.90
N ALA A 186 -26.33 -5.20 13.81
CA ALA A 186 -27.70 -5.63 13.49
C ALA A 186 -28.63 -4.43 13.22
N GLU A 187 -28.41 -3.33 13.94
CA GLU A 187 -29.23 -2.12 13.89
C GLU A 187 -28.35 -0.88 13.81
N VAL A 188 -28.94 0.25 13.43
CA VAL A 188 -28.25 1.55 13.41
C VAL A 188 -27.78 1.90 14.83
N PRO A 189 -26.47 1.99 15.10
CA PRO A 189 -25.98 2.35 16.43
C PRO A 189 -26.46 3.75 16.80
N SER A 190 -26.58 4.03 18.10
CA SER A 190 -26.88 5.37 18.59
C SER A 190 -25.82 6.38 18.11
N ARG A 191 -26.16 7.67 18.04
CA ARG A 191 -25.21 8.71 17.59
C ARG A 191 -23.91 8.69 18.41
N ARG A 192 -24.00 8.50 19.73
CA ARG A 192 -22.83 8.40 20.61
C ARG A 192 -21.93 7.23 20.24
N GLU A 193 -22.52 6.07 19.94
CA GLU A 193 -21.77 4.88 19.54
C GLU A 193 -21.15 5.02 18.15
N GLN A 194 -21.85 5.65 17.21
CA GLN A 194 -21.29 5.97 15.88
C GLN A 194 -19.98 6.77 16.01
N TRP A 195 -19.98 7.83 16.82
CA TRP A 195 -18.78 8.63 17.09
C TRP A 195 -17.69 7.84 17.82
N ARG A 196 -18.08 6.99 18.78
CA ARG A 196 -17.13 6.12 19.50
C ARG A 196 -16.43 5.15 18.54
N MET A 197 -17.18 4.48 17.67
CA MET A 197 -16.63 3.56 16.66
C MET A 197 -15.72 4.31 15.67
N ALA A 198 -16.16 5.47 15.19
CA ALA A 198 -15.41 6.27 14.23
C ALA A 198 -14.17 6.97 14.82
N GLY A 199 -14.06 7.05 16.15
CA GLY A 199 -13.05 7.85 16.84
C GLY A 199 -11.63 7.58 16.38
N ARG A 200 -11.25 6.30 16.19
CA ARG A 200 -9.91 5.94 15.71
C ARG A 200 -9.66 6.38 14.27
N ALA A 201 -10.63 6.18 13.38
CA ALA A 201 -10.51 6.59 11.98
C ALA A 201 -10.45 8.12 11.84
N LEU A 202 -11.31 8.83 12.57
CA LEU A 202 -11.33 10.28 12.63
C LEU A 202 -10.05 10.85 13.22
N LEU A 203 -9.47 10.21 14.24
CA LEU A 203 -8.19 10.64 14.81
C LEU A 203 -7.08 10.60 13.75
N TYR A 204 -6.98 9.51 13.00
CA TYR A 204 -5.96 9.35 11.94
C TYR A 204 -6.14 10.40 10.83
N THR A 205 -7.35 10.55 10.30
CA THR A 205 -7.58 11.50 9.21
C THR A 205 -7.48 12.96 9.65
N SER A 206 -7.93 13.28 10.87
CA SER A 206 -7.85 14.64 11.41
C SER A 206 -6.40 15.01 11.72
N PHE A 207 -5.62 14.09 12.28
CA PHE A 207 -4.18 14.27 12.48
C PHE A 207 -3.48 14.51 11.13
N ASN A 208 -3.73 13.65 10.13
CA ASN A 208 -3.10 13.81 8.83
C ASN A 208 -3.46 15.15 8.17
N LEU A 209 -4.74 15.53 8.18
CA LEU A 209 -5.19 16.80 7.62
C LEU A 209 -4.57 17.99 8.35
N ALA A 210 -4.57 17.97 9.69
CA ALA A 210 -3.98 19.04 10.49
C ALA A 210 -2.47 19.15 10.24
N ALA A 211 -1.74 18.05 10.32
CA ALA A 211 -0.29 18.02 10.10
C ALA A 211 0.08 18.55 8.71
N VAL A 212 -0.56 18.05 7.65
CA VAL A 212 -0.25 18.49 6.28
C VAL A 212 -0.68 19.94 6.06
N SER A 213 -1.82 20.37 6.62
CA SER A 213 -2.24 21.78 6.54
C SER A 213 -1.24 22.70 7.22
N THR A 214 -0.78 22.37 8.43
CA THR A 214 0.22 23.16 9.16
C THR A 214 1.52 23.25 8.36
N ILE A 215 2.04 22.12 7.88
CA ILE A 215 3.31 22.08 7.13
C ILE A 215 3.18 22.83 5.78
N SER A 216 2.04 22.75 5.09
CA SER A 216 1.74 23.52 3.88
C SER A 216 1.61 25.02 4.16
N ILE A 217 1.01 25.44 5.28
CA ILE A 217 0.92 26.85 5.69
C ILE A 217 2.32 27.44 5.97
N LEU A 218 3.21 26.61 6.54
CA LEU A 218 4.62 26.97 6.76
C LEU A 218 5.47 26.97 5.47
N ASN A 219 4.87 26.68 4.31
CA ASN A 219 5.53 26.58 3.00
C ASN A 219 6.68 25.55 2.95
N ILE A 220 6.65 24.55 3.82
CA ILE A 220 7.60 23.42 3.77
C ILE A 220 7.14 22.40 2.73
N LEU A 221 5.82 22.19 2.62
CA LEU A 221 5.17 21.37 1.59
C LEU A 221 4.37 22.27 0.62
N PRO A 222 4.04 21.76 -0.58
CA PRO A 222 3.18 22.46 -1.54
C PRO A 222 1.89 22.99 -0.89
N ARG A 223 1.52 24.22 -1.25
CA ARG A 223 0.48 24.99 -0.54
C ARG A 223 -0.86 24.27 -0.49
N PHE A 224 -1.24 23.58 -1.56
CA PHE A 224 -2.54 22.90 -1.67
C PHE A 224 -2.47 21.41 -1.35
N LEU A 225 -1.36 20.90 -0.80
CA LEU A 225 -1.22 19.48 -0.52
C LEU A 225 -2.20 18.96 0.55
N PHE A 226 -2.81 19.84 1.34
CA PHE A 226 -3.86 19.47 2.29
C PHE A 226 -5.17 18.97 1.61
N VAL A 227 -5.41 19.34 0.34
CA VAL A 227 -6.65 19.02 -0.39
C VAL A 227 -6.92 17.51 -0.50
N PRO A 228 -5.98 16.65 -0.95
CA PRO A 228 -6.20 15.20 -0.92
C PRO A 228 -6.49 14.66 0.48
N TYR A 229 -5.89 15.21 1.53
CA TYR A 229 -6.17 14.79 2.91
C TYR A 229 -7.55 15.23 3.39
N LEU A 230 -8.03 16.39 2.93
CA LEU A 230 -9.39 16.86 3.17
C LEU A 230 -10.42 15.90 2.56
N LEU A 231 -10.15 15.37 1.36
CA LEU A 231 -10.99 14.34 0.73
C LEU A 231 -11.10 13.09 1.61
N GLN A 232 -9.98 12.54 2.07
CA GLN A 232 -9.98 11.33 2.91
C GLN A 232 -10.64 11.60 4.28
N TRP A 233 -10.46 12.81 4.84
CA TRP A 233 -11.13 13.24 6.06
C TRP A 233 -12.65 13.33 5.87
N ALA A 234 -13.10 13.98 4.80
CA ALA A 234 -14.53 14.13 4.48
C ALA A 234 -15.21 12.77 4.28
N GLU A 235 -14.57 11.83 3.58
CA GLU A 235 -15.07 10.46 3.45
C GLU A 235 -15.20 9.77 4.81
N THR A 236 -14.23 9.97 5.70
CA THR A 236 -14.25 9.37 7.04
C THR A 236 -15.32 9.98 7.93
N PHE A 237 -15.51 11.29 7.87
CA PHE A 237 -16.58 12.00 8.55
C PHE A 237 -17.97 11.56 8.05
N TRP A 238 -18.12 11.41 6.73
CA TRP A 238 -19.32 10.85 6.13
C TRP A 238 -19.57 9.41 6.63
N GLY A 239 -18.54 8.56 6.65
CA GLY A 239 -18.63 7.19 7.14
C GLY A 239 -18.94 7.08 8.63
N ALA A 240 -18.58 8.08 9.43
CA ALA A 240 -18.95 8.18 10.84
C ALA A 240 -20.45 8.44 11.03
N THR A 241 -21.05 9.25 10.15
CA THR A 241 -22.46 9.67 10.25
C THR A 241 -23.44 8.78 9.48
N HIS A 242 -22.93 7.93 8.57
CA HIS A 242 -23.69 7.03 7.71
C HIS A 242 -23.18 5.57 7.82
N PRO A 243 -23.50 4.83 8.91
CA PRO A 243 -22.97 3.49 9.16
C PRO A 243 -23.22 2.47 8.03
N ALA A 244 -22.26 1.58 7.79
CA ALA A 244 -22.26 0.61 6.69
C ALA A 244 -23.11 -0.66 6.89
N LEU A 245 -24.28 -0.58 7.52
CA LEU A 245 -25.10 -1.75 7.92
C LEU A 245 -25.37 -2.71 6.76
N GLY A 246 -24.99 -3.98 6.93
CA GLY A 246 -25.24 -5.03 5.93
C GLY A 246 -24.58 -4.80 4.56
N VAL A 247 -23.79 -3.74 4.36
CA VAL A 247 -23.18 -3.40 3.07
C VAL A 247 -22.21 -4.50 2.64
N LYS A 248 -22.20 -4.87 1.36
CA LYS A 248 -21.28 -5.91 0.85
C LYS A 248 -19.81 -5.44 0.99
N PRO A 249 -18.86 -6.31 1.41
CA PRO A 249 -17.45 -5.94 1.55
C PRO A 249 -16.84 -5.42 0.24
N THR A 250 -17.30 -5.92 -0.91
CA THR A 250 -16.89 -5.45 -2.24
C THR A 250 -17.29 -4.00 -2.50
N SER A 251 -18.44 -3.55 -1.99
CA SER A 251 -18.89 -2.16 -2.12
C SER A 251 -18.04 -1.22 -1.24
N ILE A 252 -17.72 -1.64 -0.01
CA ILE A 252 -16.78 -0.91 0.86
C ILE A 252 -15.42 -0.78 0.17
N GLY A 253 -14.91 -1.89 -0.38
CA GLY A 253 -13.64 -1.90 -1.10
C GLY A 253 -13.65 -1.01 -2.35
N LEU A 254 -14.72 -1.05 -3.16
CA LEU A 254 -14.85 -0.21 -4.36
C LEU A 254 -14.90 1.29 -4.01
N ARG A 255 -15.62 1.66 -2.95
CA ARG A 255 -15.67 3.06 -2.49
C ARG A 255 -14.31 3.53 -2.02
N GLN A 256 -13.59 2.72 -1.23
CA GLN A 256 -12.24 3.07 -0.80
C GLN A 256 -11.26 3.15 -1.98
N LEU A 257 -11.41 2.27 -2.98
CA LEU A 257 -10.64 2.32 -4.22
C LEU A 257 -10.84 3.66 -4.95
N ILE A 258 -12.08 4.11 -5.11
CA ILE A 258 -12.41 5.40 -5.73
C ILE A 258 -11.75 6.54 -4.93
N VAL A 259 -11.94 6.58 -3.62
CA VAL A 259 -11.40 7.65 -2.76
C VAL A 259 -9.86 7.67 -2.80
N SER A 260 -9.20 6.51 -2.78
CA SER A 260 -7.74 6.42 -2.85
C SER A 260 -7.19 6.81 -4.23
N THR A 261 -7.96 6.56 -5.30
CA THR A 261 -7.62 6.97 -6.66
C THR A 261 -7.75 8.48 -6.81
N LEU A 262 -8.85 9.06 -6.34
CA LEU A 262 -9.04 10.51 -6.30
C LEU A 262 -7.98 11.20 -5.43
N PHE A 263 -7.64 10.62 -4.27
CA PHE A 263 -6.52 11.08 -3.44
C PHE A 263 -5.23 11.12 -4.25
N THR A 264 -4.89 10.02 -4.94
CA THR A 264 -3.67 9.91 -5.76
C THR A 264 -3.62 11.00 -6.83
N ILE A 265 -4.72 11.21 -7.55
CA ILE A 265 -4.82 12.25 -8.59
C ILE A 265 -4.66 13.65 -7.99
N LEU A 266 -5.39 13.96 -6.93
CA LEU A 266 -5.31 15.26 -6.25
C LEU A 266 -3.92 15.50 -5.66
N PHE A 267 -3.28 14.48 -5.09
CA PHE A 267 -1.92 14.57 -4.59
C PHE A 267 -0.96 14.94 -5.71
N ILE A 268 -1.02 14.25 -6.85
CA ILE A 268 -0.16 14.53 -8.01
C ILE A 268 -0.36 15.97 -8.50
N ILE A 269 -1.61 16.43 -8.60
CA ILE A 269 -1.94 17.79 -9.08
C ILE A 269 -1.43 18.85 -8.09
N THR A 270 -1.67 18.66 -6.80
CA THR A 270 -1.33 19.64 -5.75
C THR A 270 0.13 19.59 -5.32
N TRP A 271 0.86 18.52 -5.64
CA TRP A 271 2.30 18.46 -5.41
C TRP A 271 3.09 19.52 -6.20
N ARG A 272 2.53 20.00 -7.32
CA ARG A 272 3.18 20.95 -8.24
C ARG A 272 2.81 22.42 -7.99
N SER A 273 2.05 22.72 -6.93
CA SER A 273 1.48 24.05 -6.68
C SER A 273 2.27 24.89 -5.69
#